data_AF-A0A963JQG6-F1
#
_entry.id   AF-A0A963JQG6-F1
#
_cell.length_a   1.000
_cell.length_b   1.000
_cell.length_c   1.000
_cell.angle_alpha   90.00
_cell.angle_beta   90.00
_cell.angle_gamma   90.00
#
_symmetry.space_group_name_H-M   'P 1'
#
loop_
_entity.id
_entity.type
_entity.pdbx_description
1 polymer ?
#
loop_
_entity_poly.entity_id
_entity_poly.type
_entity_poly.pdbx_seq_one_letter_code
_entity_poly.pdbx_strand_id
1 'polypeptide(L)'
;CNNMLLGILMAGTSEAIALGVANGLDPKVLSEIMRRSSGGNWALEKYNPYPGVHENAPASKGYAGGFGTDLMLKDLGLAQENAMAVKAATPLGGLARAIYAAHSIAGHGAEDFSSVIKMVQKKV
;
A
#
# COMPACT_ATOMS: atom_id res chain seq x y z
N CYS A 1 -3.24 -11.39 -10.91
CA CYS A 1 -4.08 -10.17 -11.05
C CYS A 1 -4.54 -9.60 -9.71
N ASN A 2 -5.13 -10.39 -8.79
CA ASN A 2 -5.57 -9.89 -7.47
C ASN A 2 -4.49 -9.11 -6.71
N ASN A 3 -3.32 -9.71 -6.50
CA ASN A 3 -2.26 -9.06 -5.72
C ASN A 3 -1.64 -7.84 -6.43
N MET A 4 -1.75 -7.76 -7.76
CA MET A 4 -1.40 -6.54 -8.50
C MET A 4 -2.36 -5.40 -8.14
N LEU A 5 -3.68 -5.66 -8.17
CA LEU A 5 -4.67 -4.66 -7.76
C LEU A 5 -4.52 -4.31 -6.27
N LEU A 6 -4.22 -5.28 -5.41
CA LEU A 6 -3.94 -5.05 -3.99
C LEU A 6 -2.72 -4.12 -3.79
N GLY A 7 -1.62 -4.37 -4.50
CA GLY A 7 -0.45 -3.50 -4.47
C GLY A 7 -0.76 -2.06 -4.90
N ILE A 8 -1.54 -1.90 -5.96
CA ILE A 8 -2.00 -0.60 -6.48
C ILE A 8 -2.86 0.12 -5.43
N LEU A 9 -3.93 -0.52 -4.94
CA LEU A 9 -4.86 0.13 -4.01
C LEU A 9 -4.22 0.43 -2.65
N MET A 10 -3.23 -0.37 -2.22
CA MET A 10 -2.50 -0.09 -1.00
C MET A 10 -1.61 1.14 -1.16
N ALA A 11 -0.82 1.21 -2.23
CA ALA A 11 0.00 2.37 -2.53
C ALA A 11 -0.85 3.64 -2.68
N GLY A 12 -1.95 3.57 -3.43
CA GLY A 12 -2.87 4.70 -3.59
C GLY A 12 -3.56 5.12 -2.28
N THR A 13 -3.95 4.16 -1.43
CA THR A 13 -4.51 4.45 -0.09
C THR A 13 -3.46 5.13 0.80
N SER A 14 -2.22 4.66 0.77
CA SER A 14 -1.10 5.24 1.50
C SER A 14 -0.84 6.70 1.09
N GLU A 15 -0.79 6.98 -0.23
CA GLU A 15 -0.62 8.33 -0.76
C GLU A 15 -1.76 9.26 -0.34
N ALA A 16 -3.01 8.82 -0.50
CA ALA A 16 -4.18 9.62 -0.16
C ALA A 16 -4.23 9.98 1.33
N ILE A 17 -3.96 9.01 2.22
CA ILE A 17 -3.92 9.26 3.66
C ILE A 17 -2.74 10.19 4.00
N ALA A 18 -1.54 9.93 3.48
CA ALA A 18 -0.37 10.74 3.77
C ALA A 18 -0.56 12.21 3.33
N LEU A 19 -1.17 12.43 2.15
CA LEU A 19 -1.49 13.76 1.66
C LEU A 19 -2.49 14.48 2.59
N GLY A 20 -3.56 13.82 3.00
CA GLY A 20 -4.55 14.42 3.88
C GLY A 20 -3.97 14.76 5.26
N VAL A 21 -3.16 13.86 5.84
CA VAL A 21 -2.46 14.11 7.10
C VAL A 21 -1.47 15.26 6.98
N ALA A 22 -0.74 15.37 5.87
CA ALA A 22 0.15 16.50 5.61
C ALA A 22 -0.60 17.85 5.53
N ASN A 23 -1.91 17.82 5.28
CA ASN A 23 -2.81 18.98 5.31
C ASN A 23 -3.58 19.12 6.64
N GLY A 24 -3.13 18.43 7.70
CA GLY A 24 -3.68 18.57 9.05
C GLY A 24 -4.96 17.78 9.31
N LEU A 25 -5.33 16.84 8.43
CA LEU A 25 -6.48 15.97 8.66
C LEU A 25 -6.14 14.83 9.62
N ASP A 26 -7.09 14.49 10.49
CA ASP A 26 -7.00 13.29 11.32
C ASP A 26 -7.09 12.02 10.42
N PRO A 27 -6.15 11.07 10.54
CA PRO A 27 -6.10 9.90 9.67
C PRO A 27 -7.29 8.95 9.88
N LYS A 28 -7.91 8.89 11.07
CA LYS A 28 -9.10 8.05 11.31
C LYS A 28 -10.31 8.66 10.61
N VAL A 29 -10.51 9.96 10.77
CA VAL A 29 -11.61 10.70 10.13
C VAL A 29 -11.50 10.60 8.61
N LEU A 30 -10.32 10.90 8.05
CA LEU A 30 -10.08 10.81 6.61
C LEU A 30 -10.31 9.39 6.07
N SER A 31 -9.79 8.38 6.78
CA SER A 31 -9.97 6.98 6.38
C SER A 31 -11.44 6.56 6.37
N GLU A 32 -12.22 6.95 7.38
CA GLU A 32 -13.64 6.60 7.45
C GLU A 32 -14.46 7.29 6.34
N ILE A 33 -14.14 8.55 6.01
CA ILE A 33 -14.77 9.26 4.89
C ILE A 33 -14.48 8.53 3.57
N MET A 34 -13.21 8.21 3.29
CA MET A 34 -12.85 7.53 2.03
C MET A 34 -13.46 6.13 1.96
N ARG A 35 -13.48 5.40 3.08
CA ARG A 35 -14.04 4.04 3.16
C ARG A 35 -15.51 4.00 2.76
N ARG A 36 -16.31 5.02 3.11
CA ARG A 36 -17.74 5.14 2.75
C ARG A 36 -18.01 5.85 1.42
N SER A 37 -16.97 6.30 0.73
CA SER A 37 -17.08 7.08 -0.50
C SER A 37 -16.59 6.29 -1.71
N SER A 38 -16.50 6.91 -2.88
CA SER A 38 -16.01 6.28 -4.11
C SER A 38 -14.54 5.83 -4.05
N GLY A 39 -13.76 6.34 -3.10
CA GLY A 39 -12.39 5.88 -2.82
C GLY A 39 -12.31 4.57 -2.01
N GLY A 40 -13.46 4.04 -1.58
CA GLY A 40 -13.55 2.84 -0.74
C GLY A 40 -12.89 1.62 -1.38
N ASN A 41 -12.09 0.91 -0.59
CA ASN A 41 -11.36 -0.28 -1.03
C ASN A 41 -11.00 -1.18 0.16
N TRP A 42 -10.47 -2.37 -0.11
CA TRP A 42 -10.18 -3.38 0.91
C TRP A 42 -9.17 -2.91 1.98
N ALA A 43 -8.16 -2.11 1.61
CA ALA A 43 -7.18 -1.60 2.58
C ALA A 43 -7.88 -0.67 3.59
N LEU A 44 -8.76 0.22 3.14
CA LEU A 44 -9.56 1.07 4.04
C LEU A 44 -10.54 0.26 4.90
N GLU A 45 -11.12 -0.82 4.37
CA GLU A 45 -12.10 -1.64 5.09
C GLU A 45 -11.47 -2.55 6.17
N LYS A 46 -10.28 -3.09 5.91
CA LYS A 46 -9.73 -4.20 6.71
C LYS A 46 -8.27 -4.02 7.10
N TYR A 47 -7.49 -3.21 6.39
CA TYR A 47 -6.03 -3.29 6.42
C TYR A 47 -5.35 -1.92 6.33
N ASN A 48 -5.87 -0.93 7.08
CA ASN A 48 -5.46 0.46 6.92
C ASN A 48 -3.95 0.62 7.16
N PRO A 49 -3.21 1.29 6.25
CA PRO A 49 -1.75 1.41 6.35
C PRO A 49 -1.27 2.42 7.39
N TYR A 50 -2.14 3.24 7.96
CA TYR A 50 -1.76 4.27 8.91
C TYR A 50 -1.82 3.76 10.36
N PRO A 51 -0.73 3.92 11.16
CA PRO A 51 -0.68 3.44 12.54
C PRO A 51 -1.81 4.01 13.40
N GLY A 52 -2.48 3.16 14.17
CA GLY A 52 -3.53 3.55 15.10
C GLY A 52 -4.91 3.73 14.49
N VAL A 53 -5.10 3.64 13.16
CA VAL A 53 -6.44 3.67 12.54
C VAL A 53 -7.18 2.36 12.78
N HIS A 54 -6.55 1.22 12.47
CA HIS A 54 -7.04 -0.12 12.84
C HIS A 54 -6.09 -0.75 13.85
N GLU A 55 -6.54 -0.99 15.08
CA GLU A 55 -5.70 -1.51 16.18
C GLU A 55 -5.05 -2.85 15.85
N ASN A 56 -5.75 -3.71 15.12
CA ASN A 56 -5.27 -5.05 14.80
C ASN A 56 -4.43 -5.15 13.52
N ALA A 57 -4.38 -4.09 12.70
CA ALA A 57 -3.62 -4.08 11.45
C ALA A 57 -2.10 -4.04 11.70
N PRO A 58 -1.27 -4.55 10.79
CA PRO A 58 0.19 -4.51 10.93
C PRO A 58 0.75 -3.11 11.17
N ALA A 59 0.16 -2.08 10.54
CA ALA A 59 0.56 -0.68 10.75
C ALA A 59 0.58 -0.25 12.22
N SER A 60 -0.36 -0.76 13.03
CA SER A 60 -0.43 -0.48 14.48
C SER A 60 0.52 -1.33 15.32
N LYS A 61 1.27 -2.24 14.69
CA LYS A 61 2.19 -3.20 15.31
C LYS A 61 3.60 -3.05 14.73
N GLY A 62 3.97 -1.84 14.32
CA GLY A 62 5.28 -1.55 13.72
C GLY A 62 5.50 -2.25 12.38
N TYR A 63 4.42 -2.60 11.66
CA TYR A 63 4.44 -3.35 10.40
C TYR A 63 5.05 -4.77 10.53
N ALA A 64 5.04 -5.34 11.74
CA ALA A 64 5.50 -6.70 11.97
C ALA A 64 4.49 -7.76 11.51
N GLY A 65 5.00 -8.88 11.00
CA GLY A 65 4.17 -10.00 10.52
C GLY A 65 3.45 -9.66 9.22
N GLY A 66 2.21 -10.16 9.07
CA GLY A 66 1.38 -9.86 7.90
C GLY A 66 1.90 -10.48 6.60
N PHE A 67 1.79 -9.74 5.50
CA PHE A 67 2.27 -10.15 4.18
C PHE A 67 3.45 -9.27 3.77
N GLY A 68 4.66 -9.84 3.78
CA GLY A 68 5.91 -9.08 3.60
C GLY A 68 6.01 -8.32 2.27
N THR A 69 6.68 -7.18 2.31
CA THR A 69 6.99 -6.32 1.16
C THR A 69 7.68 -7.09 0.04
N ASP A 70 8.64 -7.96 0.36
CA ASP A 70 9.34 -8.77 -0.64
C ASP A 70 8.42 -9.82 -1.30
N LEU A 71 7.42 -10.32 -0.57
CA LEU A 71 6.42 -11.23 -1.13
C LEU A 71 5.46 -10.50 -2.07
N MET A 72 5.04 -9.28 -1.69
CA MET A 72 4.25 -8.42 -2.56
C MET A 72 5.03 -8.04 -3.83
N LEU A 73 6.30 -7.67 -3.68
CA LEU A 73 7.19 -7.38 -4.81
C LEU A 73 7.33 -8.58 -5.75
N LYS A 74 7.50 -9.79 -5.20
CA LYS A 74 7.55 -11.03 -5.97
C LYS A 74 6.25 -11.26 -6.75
N ASP A 75 5.09 -11.09 -6.13
CA ASP A 75 3.79 -11.26 -6.81
C ASP A 75 3.52 -10.20 -7.89
N LEU A 76 3.93 -8.95 -7.66
CA LEU A 76 3.92 -7.89 -8.67
C LEU A 76 4.89 -8.21 -9.81
N GLY A 77 6.01 -8.86 -9.50
CA GLY A 77 6.96 -9.38 -10.47
C GLY A 77 6.31 -10.35 -11.46
N LEU A 78 5.67 -11.39 -10.92
CA LEU A 78 4.92 -12.38 -11.69
C LEU A 78 3.79 -11.75 -12.52
N ALA A 79 3.11 -10.74 -11.96
CA ALA A 79 2.05 -10.02 -12.69
C ALA A 79 2.59 -9.29 -13.92
N GLN A 80 3.76 -8.63 -13.81
CA GLN A 80 4.40 -7.94 -14.93
C GLN A 80 4.94 -8.90 -15.99
N GLU A 81 5.57 -10.00 -15.57
CA GLU A 81 6.04 -11.05 -16.49
C GLU A 81 4.88 -11.62 -17.32
N ASN A 82 3.76 -11.94 -16.66
CA ASN A 82 2.57 -12.41 -17.35
C ASN A 82 1.97 -11.35 -18.29
N ALA A 83 1.92 -10.09 -17.86
CA ALA A 83 1.43 -8.99 -18.70
C ALA A 83 2.27 -8.83 -19.98
N MET A 84 3.60 -8.95 -19.88
CA MET A 84 4.50 -8.94 -21.04
C MET A 84 4.25 -10.12 -21.97
N ALA A 85 4.09 -11.34 -21.43
CA ALA A 85 3.87 -12.55 -22.23
C ALA A 85 2.61 -12.45 -23.10
N VAL A 86 1.55 -11.80 -22.61
CA VAL A 86 0.28 -11.63 -23.33
C VAL A 86 0.12 -10.25 -23.97
N LYS A 87 1.16 -9.40 -23.95
CA LYS A 87 1.14 -8.02 -24.48
C LYS A 87 0.02 -7.15 -23.87
N ALA A 88 -0.32 -7.35 -22.60
CA ALA A 88 -1.30 -6.53 -21.88
C ALA A 88 -0.63 -5.33 -21.20
N ALA A 89 -1.26 -4.15 -21.30
CA ALA A 89 -0.80 -2.95 -20.61
C ALA A 89 -1.25 -2.97 -19.14
N THR A 90 -0.31 -2.81 -18.21
CA THR A 90 -0.58 -2.72 -16.76
C THR A 90 0.19 -1.58 -16.09
N PRO A 91 0.05 -0.32 -16.56
CA PRO A 91 0.91 0.79 -16.15
C PRO A 91 0.91 1.03 -14.63
N LEU A 92 -0.25 1.00 -13.98
CA LEU A 92 -0.33 1.14 -12.52
C LEU A 92 0.30 -0.04 -11.78
N GLY A 93 0.21 -1.25 -12.33
CA GLY A 93 0.87 -2.43 -11.77
C GLY A 93 2.39 -2.35 -11.88
N GLY A 94 2.89 -1.82 -13.01
CA GLY A 94 4.30 -1.53 -13.21
C GLY A 94 4.83 -0.48 -12.24
N LEU A 95 4.10 0.61 -12.04
CA LEU A 95 4.44 1.63 -11.05
C LEU A 95 4.41 1.07 -9.62
N ALA A 96 3.37 0.31 -9.25
CA ALA A 96 3.30 -0.34 -7.95
C ALA A 96 4.53 -1.25 -7.73
N ARG A 97 4.92 -2.07 -8.72
CA ARG A 97 6.15 -2.88 -8.64
C ARG A 97 7.38 -2.03 -8.34
N ALA A 98 7.54 -0.89 -9.02
CA ALA A 98 8.68 0.01 -8.80
C ALA A 98 8.69 0.61 -7.39
N ILE A 99 7.52 1.00 -6.87
CA ILE A 99 7.38 1.51 -5.50
C ILE A 99 7.77 0.45 -4.47
N TYR A 100 7.24 -0.78 -4.57
CA TYR A 100 7.61 -1.86 -3.65
C TYR A 100 9.08 -2.28 -3.77
N ALA A 101 9.67 -2.21 -4.97
CA ALA A 101 11.10 -2.45 -5.15
C ALA A 101 11.95 -1.40 -4.42
N ALA A 102 11.62 -0.12 -4.57
CA ALA A 102 12.31 0.97 -3.87
C ALA A 102 12.17 0.84 -2.34
N HIS A 103 10.98 0.47 -1.86
CA HIS A 103 10.72 0.27 -0.43
C HIS A 103 11.51 -0.94 0.14
N SER A 104 11.57 -2.04 -0.60
CA SER A 104 12.40 -3.21 -0.25
C SER A 104 13.89 -2.84 -0.17
N ILE A 105 14.42 -2.14 -1.18
CA ILE A 105 15.81 -1.66 -1.23
C ILE A 105 16.14 -0.73 -0.05
N ALA A 106 15.16 0.06 0.42
CA ALA A 106 15.30 0.91 1.60
C ALA A 106 15.37 0.12 2.94
N GLY A 107 15.33 -1.22 2.90
CA GLY A 107 15.49 -2.08 4.08
C GLY A 107 14.18 -2.59 4.68
N HIS A 108 13.04 -2.37 4.00
CA HIS A 108 11.71 -2.73 4.53
C HIS A 108 11.16 -4.05 3.95
N GLY A 109 11.98 -4.87 3.30
CA GLY A 109 11.55 -6.11 2.65
C GLY A 109 10.79 -7.10 3.54
N ALA A 110 11.16 -7.18 4.82
CA ALA A 110 10.53 -8.04 5.82
C ALA A 110 9.29 -7.42 6.50
N GLU A 111 9.08 -6.12 6.36
CA GLU A 111 7.89 -5.46 6.90
C GLU A 111 6.66 -5.81 6.07
N ASP A 112 5.48 -5.81 6.71
CA ASP A 112 4.21 -5.95 6.02
C ASP A 112 4.08 -4.92 4.88
N PHE A 113 3.49 -5.33 3.76
CA PHE A 113 3.38 -4.52 2.54
C PHE A 113 2.67 -3.17 2.75
N SER A 114 1.83 -3.03 3.77
CA SER A 114 1.22 -1.74 4.13
C SER A 114 2.23 -0.70 4.63
N SER A 115 3.45 -1.12 4.97
CA SER A 115 4.58 -0.24 5.33
C SER A 115 5.03 0.68 4.20
N VAL A 116 4.57 0.45 2.96
CA VAL A 116 4.82 1.33 1.81
C VAL A 116 4.41 2.79 2.09
N ILE A 117 3.51 3.04 3.04
CA ILE A 117 3.17 4.40 3.49
C ILE A 117 4.36 5.20 4.02
N LYS A 118 5.40 4.53 4.55
CA LYS A 118 6.63 5.17 5.03
C LYS A 118 7.37 5.90 3.91
N MET A 119 7.17 5.50 2.65
CA MET A 119 7.76 6.17 1.48
C MET A 119 7.18 7.57 1.23
N VAL A 120 5.93 7.79 1.64
CA VAL A 120 5.14 8.98 1.26
C VAL A 120 4.76 9.85 2.45
N GLN A 121 4.95 9.37 3.68
CA GLN A 121 4.75 10.17 4.88
C GLN A 121 5.81 11.28 4.97
N LYS A 122 5.33 12.51 5.23
CA LYS A 122 6.21 13.63 5.57
C LYS A 122 6.97 13.29 6.85
N LYS A 123 8.30 13.28 6.78
CA LYS A 123 9.15 13.23 7.97
C LYS A 123 8.97 14.56 8.72
N VAL A 124 8.50 14.49 9.97
CA VAL A 124 8.39 15.63 10.88
C VAL A 124 9.74 15.87 11.53
#